data_AF-A0A5C8ZCL5-F1
#
_entry.id   AF-A0A5C8ZCL5-F1
#
_cell.length_a   1.000
_cell.length_b   1.000
_cell.length_c   1.000
_cell.angle_alpha   90.00
_cell.angle_beta   90.00
_cell.angle_gamma   90.00
#
_symmetry.space_group_name_H-M   'P 1'
#
loop_
_entity.id
_entity.type
_entity.pdbx_description
1 polymer ?
#
loop_
_entity_poly.entity_id
_entity_poly.type
_entity_poly.pdbx_seq_one_letter_code
_entity_poly.pdbx_strand_id
1 'polypeptide(L)'
;MKNKFLTLMFVVFSVSTTYAHSADFSTCLLDSLNGEERKLLAKWIYFGMAEHPEIKPYSKITDSDKLESDQFVGDLLSRLLLEDCVDEFKIAQKQNPNSLETAFGSVGEVAMQELMNDRNVINGLTGYTRYLDLQAITNMLAD
;
A
#
# COMPACT_ATOMS: atom_id res chain seq x y z
N MET A 1 -47.22 43.29 1.90
CA MET A 1 -48.07 42.36 1.12
C MET A 1 -47.19 41.64 0.11
N LYS A 2 -47.18 40.29 0.16
CA LYS A 2 -47.03 39.32 -0.96
C LYS A 2 -45.92 39.60 -1.99
N ASN A 3 -44.81 38.85 -2.07
CA ASN A 3 -44.60 37.42 -2.37
C ASN A 3 -43.85 37.29 -3.70
N LYS A 4 -42.83 36.41 -3.72
CA LYS A 4 -42.35 35.60 -4.87
C LYS A 4 -41.59 36.39 -5.97
N PHE A 5 -40.47 35.96 -6.54
CA PHE A 5 -40.03 34.59 -6.88
C PHE A 5 -38.57 34.64 -7.41
N LEU A 6 -37.78 33.60 -7.07
CA LEU A 6 -36.82 32.87 -7.93
C LEU A 6 -35.66 33.60 -8.64
N THR A 7 -34.40 33.13 -8.65
CA THR A 7 -33.78 31.87 -8.20
C THR A 7 -32.28 32.14 -8.14
N LEU A 8 -31.66 31.98 -6.96
CA LEU A 8 -30.21 31.89 -6.85
C LEU A 8 -29.84 30.43 -7.12
N MET A 9 -29.22 30.16 -8.26
CA MET A 9 -28.77 28.83 -8.65
C MET A 9 -27.53 28.46 -7.81
N PHE A 10 -27.77 27.97 -6.59
CA PHE A 10 -26.74 27.34 -5.77
C PHE A 10 -26.50 25.95 -6.38
N VAL A 11 -25.49 25.86 -7.24
CA VAL A 11 -24.98 24.57 -7.72
C VAL A 11 -24.41 23.85 -6.50
N VAL A 12 -25.22 22.97 -5.91
CA VAL A 12 -24.76 22.00 -4.93
C VAL A 12 -23.82 21.08 -5.68
N PHE A 13 -22.51 21.30 -5.51
CA PHE A 13 -21.50 20.35 -5.95
C PHE A 13 -21.68 19.11 -5.08
N SER A 14 -22.43 18.13 -5.58
CA SER A 14 -22.55 16.81 -4.97
C SER A 14 -21.14 16.22 -4.91
N VAL A 15 -20.47 16.33 -3.77
CA VAL A 15 -19.23 15.60 -3.52
C VAL A 15 -19.61 14.12 -3.60
N SER A 16 -19.11 13.45 -4.62
CA SER A 16 -19.35 12.04 -4.87
C SER A 16 -18.87 11.22 -3.66
N THR A 17 -19.82 10.66 -2.92
CA THR A 17 -19.61 9.78 -1.75
C THR A 17 -18.88 8.48 -2.09
N THR A 18 -18.60 8.23 -3.36
CA THR A 18 -17.88 7.03 -3.84
C THR A 18 -16.41 7.01 -3.45
N TYR A 19 -15.76 8.17 -3.26
CA TYR A 19 -14.34 8.24 -2.87
C TYR A 19 -14.10 8.01 -1.38
N ALA A 20 -15.07 8.36 -0.53
CA ALA A 20 -14.94 8.17 0.92
C ALA A 20 -14.84 6.68 1.27
N HIS A 21 -15.65 5.85 0.61
CA HIS A 21 -15.81 4.45 0.98
C HIS A 21 -14.66 3.51 0.56
N SER A 22 -13.97 3.78 -0.55
CA SER A 22 -12.73 3.04 -0.87
C SER A 22 -11.57 3.40 0.07
N ALA A 23 -11.56 4.65 0.55
CA ALA A 23 -10.59 5.08 1.56
C ALA A 23 -10.89 4.43 2.92
N ASP A 24 -12.17 4.23 3.27
CA ASP A 24 -12.59 3.54 4.49
C ASP A 24 -12.03 2.11 4.56
N PHE A 25 -12.12 1.36 3.45
CA PHE A 25 -11.59 -0.01 3.42
C PHE A 25 -10.07 -0.08 3.54
N SER A 26 -9.35 0.79 2.82
CA SER A 26 -7.88 0.87 2.92
C SER A 26 -7.44 1.26 4.33
N THR A 27 -8.16 2.20 4.96
CA THR A 27 -7.90 2.64 6.33
C THR A 27 -8.12 1.50 7.32
N CYS A 28 -9.24 0.76 7.21
CA CYS A 28 -9.50 -0.38 8.08
C CYS A 28 -8.38 -1.43 8.02
N LEU A 29 -7.90 -1.77 6.81
CA LEU A 29 -6.79 -2.73 6.67
C LEU A 29 -5.53 -2.24 7.39
N LEU A 30 -5.18 -0.96 7.22
CA LEU A 30 -3.99 -0.37 7.84
C LEU A 30 -4.08 -0.34 9.37
N ASP A 31 -5.25 -0.01 9.90
CA ASP A 31 -5.50 0.09 11.36
C ASP A 31 -5.60 -1.28 12.03
N SER A 32 -6.09 -2.30 11.30
CA SER A 32 -6.25 -3.67 11.81
C SER A 32 -4.94 -4.46 11.81
N LEU A 33 -3.97 -4.05 11.00
CA LEU A 33 -2.65 -4.67 10.94
C LEU A 33 -1.77 -4.20 12.10
N ASN A 34 -1.15 -5.15 12.81
CA ASN A 34 -0.11 -4.84 13.78
C ASN A 34 1.30 -4.76 13.13
N GLY A 35 2.30 -4.36 13.91
CA GLY A 35 3.68 -4.18 13.41
C GLY A 35 4.38 -5.46 12.95
N GLU A 36 4.06 -6.61 13.52
CA GLU A 36 4.60 -7.90 13.10
C GLU A 36 3.97 -8.35 11.78
N GLU A 37 2.64 -8.25 11.67
CA GLU A 37 1.89 -8.60 10.48
C GLU A 37 2.33 -7.77 9.26
N ARG A 38 2.57 -6.47 9.44
CA ARG A 38 3.10 -5.61 8.37
C ARG A 38 4.47 -6.08 7.86
N LYS A 39 5.35 -6.54 8.74
CA LYS A 39 6.68 -7.04 8.36
C LYS A 39 6.59 -8.39 7.65
N LEU A 40 5.73 -9.28 8.13
CA LEU A 40 5.50 -10.58 7.50
C LEU A 40 4.84 -10.42 6.13
N LEU A 41 3.94 -9.44 5.96
CA LEU A 41 3.39 -9.09 4.66
C LEU A 41 4.46 -8.50 3.73
N ALA A 42 5.34 -7.64 4.23
CA ALA A 42 6.45 -7.10 3.43
C ALA A 42 7.42 -8.22 2.97
N LYS A 43 7.70 -9.20 3.84
CA LYS A 43 8.47 -10.42 3.50
C LYS A 43 7.80 -11.19 2.37
N TRP A 44 6.48 -11.39 2.46
CA TRP A 44 5.71 -12.08 1.42
C TRP A 44 5.76 -11.34 0.07
N ILE A 45 5.64 -10.01 0.05
CA ILE A 45 5.80 -9.19 -1.16
C ILE A 45 7.20 -9.38 -1.76
N TYR A 46 8.26 -9.32 -0.94
CA TYR A 46 9.63 -9.58 -1.39
C TYR A 46 9.79 -10.98 -1.99
N PHE A 47 9.16 -12.00 -1.40
CA PHE A 47 9.20 -13.36 -1.93
C PHE A 47 8.55 -13.45 -3.32
N GLY A 48 7.41 -12.80 -3.51
CA GLY A 48 6.77 -12.69 -4.82
C GLY A 48 7.66 -11.97 -5.85
N MET A 49 8.28 -10.84 -5.47
CA MET A 49 9.20 -10.10 -6.34
C MET A 49 10.43 -10.92 -6.72
N ALA A 50 10.96 -11.72 -5.79
CA ALA A 50 12.13 -12.56 -5.99
C ALA A 50 11.90 -13.70 -6.99
N GLU A 51 10.65 -14.02 -7.35
CA GLU A 51 10.35 -14.97 -8.42
C GLU A 51 10.57 -14.40 -9.82
N HIS A 52 10.77 -13.08 -9.97
CA HIS A 52 11.08 -12.48 -11.26
C HIS A 52 12.36 -13.12 -11.85
N PRO A 53 12.38 -13.54 -13.13
CA PRO A 53 13.49 -14.31 -13.70
C PRO A 53 14.87 -13.64 -13.58
N GLU A 54 14.92 -12.31 -13.64
CA GLU A 54 16.16 -11.55 -13.50
C GLU A 54 16.63 -11.41 -12.05
N ILE A 55 15.73 -11.59 -11.07
CA ILE A 55 16.02 -11.42 -9.65
C ILE A 55 16.26 -12.76 -8.97
N LYS A 56 15.56 -13.81 -9.40
CA LYS A 56 15.60 -15.16 -8.84
C LYS A 56 17.02 -15.73 -8.59
N PRO A 57 18.02 -15.54 -9.48
CA PRO A 57 19.39 -16.02 -9.24
C PRO A 57 20.07 -15.40 -8.01
N TYR A 58 19.60 -14.24 -7.54
CA TYR A 58 20.14 -13.52 -6.37
C TYR A 58 19.40 -13.86 -5.06
N SER A 59 18.36 -14.68 -5.13
CA SER A 59 17.55 -15.09 -3.98
C SER A 59 17.93 -16.48 -3.49
N LYS A 60 17.84 -16.70 -2.18
CA LYS A 60 18.01 -18.01 -1.53
C LYS A 60 16.72 -18.53 -0.88
N ILE A 61 15.58 -17.95 -1.24
CA ILE A 61 14.26 -18.33 -0.70
C ILE A 61 13.94 -19.77 -1.11
N THR A 62 13.64 -20.62 -0.14
CA THR A 62 13.23 -22.00 -0.39
C THR A 62 11.73 -22.12 -0.63
N ASP A 63 11.29 -23.25 -1.18
CA ASP A 63 9.85 -23.51 -1.35
C ASP A 63 9.12 -23.63 0.00
N SER A 64 9.81 -24.06 1.05
CA SER A 64 9.26 -24.10 2.41
C SER A 64 9.04 -22.69 2.97
N ASP A 65 9.99 -21.77 2.75
CA ASP A 65 9.85 -20.38 3.20
C ASP A 65 8.63 -19.71 2.53
N LYS A 66 8.43 -19.98 1.24
CA LYS A 66 7.26 -19.48 0.49
C LYS A 66 5.97 -20.04 1.03
N LEU A 67 5.90 -21.36 1.22
CA LEU A 67 4.69 -22.02 1.71
C LEU A 67 4.26 -21.47 3.07
N GLU A 68 5.21 -21.31 4.00
CA GLU A 68 4.93 -20.70 5.31
C GLU A 68 4.44 -19.26 5.17
N SER A 69 5.08 -18.48 4.29
CA SER A 69 4.67 -17.10 4.02
C SER A 69 3.28 -17.00 3.40
N ASP A 70 2.94 -17.88 2.46
CA ASP A 70 1.64 -17.92 1.78
C ASP A 70 0.52 -18.36 2.74
N GLN A 71 0.78 -19.35 3.60
CA GLN A 71 -0.16 -19.77 4.64
C GLN A 71 -0.47 -18.62 5.60
N PHE A 72 0.58 -17.98 6.13
CA PHE A 72 0.42 -16.84 7.02
C PHE A 72 -0.41 -15.71 6.37
N VAL A 73 -0.07 -15.32 5.14
CA VAL A 73 -0.80 -14.25 4.45
C VAL A 73 -2.23 -14.68 4.14
N GLY A 74 -2.46 -15.93 3.71
CA GLY A 74 -3.81 -16.45 3.49
C GLY A 74 -4.70 -16.35 4.73
N ASP A 75 -4.18 -16.73 5.89
CA ASP A 75 -4.90 -16.63 7.17
C ASP A 75 -5.13 -15.17 7.59
N LEU A 76 -4.10 -14.32 7.45
CA LEU A 76 -4.18 -12.90 7.76
C LEU A 76 -5.25 -12.19 6.92
N LEU A 77 -5.27 -12.44 5.61
CA LEU A 77 -6.26 -11.83 4.73
C LEU A 77 -7.66 -12.38 4.98
N SER A 78 -7.78 -13.65 5.34
CA SER A 78 -9.05 -14.22 5.75
C SER A 78 -9.61 -13.49 6.98
N ARG A 79 -8.79 -13.28 8.02
CA ARG A 79 -9.20 -12.51 9.20
C ARG A 79 -9.60 -11.08 8.85
N LEU A 80 -8.77 -10.38 8.07
CA LEU A 80 -9.05 -8.99 7.69
C LEU A 80 -10.35 -8.84 6.90
N LEU A 81 -10.63 -9.73 5.95
CA LEU A 81 -11.79 -9.63 5.07
C LEU A 81 -13.07 -10.21 5.65
N LEU A 82 -12.95 -11.18 6.57
CA LEU A 82 -14.08 -11.93 7.13
C LEU A 82 -14.42 -11.57 8.58
N GLU A 83 -13.53 -10.86 9.27
CA GLU A 83 -13.71 -10.47 10.68
C GLU A 83 -13.46 -8.98 10.91
N ASP A 84 -12.26 -8.48 10.59
CA ASP A 84 -11.85 -7.13 11.03
C ASP A 84 -12.50 -6.00 10.20
N CYS A 85 -12.59 -6.15 8.87
CA CYS A 85 -13.01 -5.12 7.91
C CYS A 85 -14.19 -5.54 7.03
N VAL A 86 -15.09 -6.37 7.56
CA VAL A 86 -16.16 -7.01 6.79
C VAL A 86 -17.08 -6.00 6.10
N ASP A 87 -17.49 -4.96 6.81
CA ASP A 87 -18.48 -4.02 6.31
C ASP A 87 -17.87 -3.08 5.27
N GLU A 88 -16.68 -2.58 5.52
CA GLU A 88 -15.89 -1.78 4.59
C GLU A 88 -15.59 -2.57 3.32
N PHE A 89 -15.17 -3.85 3.44
CA PHE A 89 -14.92 -4.72 2.31
C PHE A 89 -16.18 -4.92 1.46
N LYS A 90 -17.33 -5.25 2.08
CA LYS A 90 -18.61 -5.42 1.38
C LYS A 90 -19.04 -4.14 0.65
N ILE A 91 -18.86 -2.98 1.27
CA ILE A 91 -19.21 -1.69 0.67
C ILE A 91 -18.28 -1.39 -0.51
N ALA A 92 -16.98 -1.50 -0.31
CA ALA A 92 -15.97 -1.21 -1.32
C ALA A 92 -16.12 -2.13 -2.55
N GLN A 93 -16.35 -3.44 -2.33
CA GLN A 93 -16.51 -4.42 -3.40
C GLN A 93 -17.77 -4.19 -4.25
N LYS A 94 -18.86 -3.68 -3.64
CA LYS A 94 -20.07 -3.31 -4.38
C LYS A 94 -19.88 -2.09 -5.27
N GLN A 95 -19.00 -1.17 -4.87
CA GLN A 95 -18.77 0.08 -5.59
C GLN A 95 -17.70 -0.07 -6.67
N ASN A 96 -16.64 -0.81 -6.37
CA ASN A 96 -15.53 -1.05 -7.28
C ASN A 96 -15.07 -2.51 -7.17
N PRO A 97 -15.14 -3.29 -8.27
CA PRO A 97 -14.66 -4.67 -8.25
C PRO A 97 -13.15 -4.78 -7.94
N ASN A 98 -12.38 -3.73 -8.22
CA ASN A 98 -10.93 -3.65 -7.98
C ASN A 98 -10.59 -2.97 -6.63
N SER A 99 -11.57 -2.77 -5.75
CA SER A 99 -11.35 -2.17 -4.44
C SER A 99 -10.34 -2.93 -3.60
N LEU A 100 -10.32 -4.26 -3.72
CA LEU A 100 -9.33 -5.11 -3.06
C LEU A 100 -7.90 -4.75 -3.49
N GLU A 101 -7.62 -4.77 -4.79
CA GLU A 101 -6.30 -4.41 -5.33
C GLU A 101 -5.88 -3.00 -4.89
N THR A 102 -6.80 -2.04 -4.94
CA THR A 102 -6.54 -0.66 -4.54
C THR A 102 -6.14 -0.56 -3.06
N ALA A 103 -6.92 -1.19 -2.18
CA ALA A 103 -6.66 -1.16 -0.74
C ALA A 103 -5.37 -1.90 -0.37
N PHE A 104 -5.11 -3.03 -1.03
CA PHE A 104 -3.85 -3.75 -0.91
C PHE A 104 -2.65 -2.96 -1.40
N GLY A 105 -2.82 -2.10 -2.42
CA GLY A 105 -1.78 -1.16 -2.85
C GLY A 105 -1.33 -0.25 -1.70
N SER A 106 -2.28 0.32 -0.96
CA SER A 106 -1.98 1.16 0.22
C SER A 106 -1.30 0.37 1.35
N VAL A 107 -1.76 -0.85 1.62
CA VAL A 107 -1.10 -1.73 2.59
C VAL A 107 0.34 -2.05 2.17
N GLY A 108 0.55 -2.35 0.88
CA GLY A 108 1.88 -2.60 0.32
C GLY A 108 2.81 -1.40 0.41
N GLU A 109 2.30 -0.19 0.22
CA GLU A 109 3.06 1.05 0.41
C GLU A 109 3.60 1.17 1.84
N VAL A 110 2.73 0.99 2.84
CA VAL A 110 3.13 1.05 4.25
C VAL A 110 4.09 -0.09 4.62
N ALA A 111 3.87 -1.30 4.09
CA ALA A 111 4.77 -2.43 4.27
C ALA A 111 6.17 -2.15 3.71
N MET A 112 6.26 -1.53 2.53
CA MET A 112 7.54 -1.14 1.93
C MET A 112 8.22 -0.02 2.73
N GLN A 113 7.47 0.98 3.20
CA GLN A 113 7.99 2.03 4.07
C GLN A 113 8.58 1.45 5.37
N GLU A 114 7.91 0.46 5.97
CA GLU A 114 8.40 -0.24 7.17
C GLU A 114 9.75 -0.94 6.91
N LEU A 115 9.92 -1.59 5.76
CA LEU A 115 11.22 -2.17 5.38
C LEU A 115 12.29 -1.09 5.17
N MET A 116 11.95 0.02 4.52
CA MET A 116 12.87 1.12 4.26
C MET A 116 13.32 1.84 5.53
N ASN A 117 12.62 1.69 6.65
CA ASN A 117 13.04 2.24 7.93
C ASN A 117 14.20 1.44 8.58
N ASP A 118 14.54 0.26 8.06
CA ASP A 118 15.70 -0.49 8.51
C ASP A 118 17.02 0.11 8.00
N ARG A 119 17.98 0.29 8.90
CA ARG A 119 19.28 0.91 8.57
C ARG A 119 20.07 0.10 7.56
N ASN A 120 19.99 -1.23 7.56
CA ASN A 120 20.71 -2.06 6.61
C ASN A 120 20.10 -1.95 5.21
N VAL A 121 18.77 -1.85 5.12
CA VAL A 121 18.06 -1.57 3.87
C VAL A 121 18.49 -0.22 3.31
N ILE A 122 18.45 0.84 4.12
CA ILE A 122 18.92 2.17 3.71
C ILE A 122 20.37 2.10 3.22
N ASN A 123 21.28 1.52 4.00
CA ASN A 123 22.69 1.40 3.64
C ASN A 123 22.88 0.66 2.31
N GLY A 124 22.13 -0.42 2.08
CA GLY A 124 22.14 -1.17 0.82
C GLY A 124 21.66 -0.31 -0.35
N LEU A 125 20.55 0.39 -0.18
CA LEU A 125 19.97 1.27 -1.21
C LEU A 125 20.83 2.49 -1.50
N THR A 126 21.55 3.04 -0.52
CA THR A 126 22.44 4.20 -0.72
C THR A 126 23.85 3.82 -1.15
N GLY A 127 24.14 2.53 -1.31
CA GLY A 127 25.45 2.02 -1.69
C GLY A 127 25.96 2.57 -3.03
N TYR A 128 25.08 3.05 -3.91
CA TYR A 128 25.46 3.66 -5.20
C TYR A 128 26.16 5.01 -5.04
N THR A 129 25.96 5.73 -3.92
CA THR A 129 26.44 7.10 -3.74
C THR A 129 27.96 7.23 -3.84
N ARG A 130 28.71 6.18 -3.47
CA ARG A 130 30.17 6.08 -3.65
C ARG A 130 30.65 6.10 -5.11
N TYR A 131 29.72 5.94 -6.07
CA TYR A 131 30.00 5.94 -7.50
C TYR A 131 29.50 7.20 -8.20
N LEU A 132 28.86 8.13 -7.47
CA LEU A 132 28.46 9.42 -8.01
C LEU A 132 29.65 10.38 -8.06
N ASP A 133 29.73 11.18 -9.12
CA ASP A 133 30.57 12.37 -9.12
C ASP A 133 29.88 13.48 -8.32
N LEU A 134 29.96 13.37 -7.00
CA LEU A 134 29.39 14.36 -6.09
C LEU A 134 29.98 15.74 -6.30
N GLN A 135 31.21 15.84 -6.81
CA GLN A 135 31.86 17.12 -7.08
C GLN A 135 31.24 17.79 -8.31
N ALA A 136 31.04 17.07 -9.41
CA ALA A 136 30.31 17.59 -10.56
C ALA A 136 28.87 18.00 -10.21
N ILE A 137 28.15 17.18 -9.42
CA ILE A 137 26.79 17.51 -8.95
C ILE A 137 26.80 18.78 -8.09
N THR A 138 27.74 18.89 -7.15
CA THR A 138 27.85 20.07 -6.27
C THR A 138 28.17 21.33 -7.06
N ASN A 139 29.07 21.24 -8.05
CA ASN A 139 29.41 22.36 -8.91
C ASN A 139 28.20 22.82 -9.73
N MET A 140 27.43 21.89 -10.31
CA MET A 140 26.20 22.20 -11.06
C MET A 140 25.14 22.91 -10.20
N LEU A 141 25.04 22.61 -8.90
CA LEU A 141 24.05 23.21 -8.00
C LEU A 141 24.48 24.57 -7.43
N ALA A 142 25.73 24.98 -7.64
CA ALA A 142 26.27 26.25 -7.13
C ALA A 142 26.11 27.43 -8.12
N ASP A 143 25.70 27.13 -9.35
CA ASP A 143 25.33 28.11 -10.40
C ASP A 143 23.85 28.54 -10.27
#